data_AF-A0A4Q7AUG5-F1
#
_entry.id   AF-A0A4Q7AUG5-F1
#
_cell.length_a   1.000
_cell.length_b   1.000
_cell.length_c   1.000
_cell.angle_alpha   90.00
_cell.angle_beta   90.00
_cell.angle_gamma   90.00
#
_symmetry.space_group_name_H-M   'P 1'
#
loop_
_entity.id
_entity.type
_entity.pdbx_description
1 polymer ?
#
loop_
_entity_poly.entity_id
_entity_poly.type
_entity_poly.pdbx_seq_one_letter_code
_entity_poly.pdbx_strand_id
1 'polypeptide(L)'
;MKAEEKFLLIILNFLAIFAGLLTVDIAGLSIGYIYIYSILINLFCLYKIYNLTESYLWFLLSYLLLFYVSRIFDIYLGGIISSDKYYIDIYDRMNITCIHVFNIFYLIFFKKNTDSYKIEVSFQRFKHTNIVFFLGCMFSAIFMFVSVGGFSAIGSSRVDLKYVNGTKIIALWLSYFFAIHFFLITLYIKKNRYNFLIWLAFIFYVVAIDFIYMIALRNRTMFLLHFLMIIFALVFSSKFYIYGKEKKSDKNIKKIKIFKILSLFSILGMIAIYARFARGVYFETADKIEISMVDMLMLSIQSGDIGYTTTVLDVLYYMDSNNILLNGQSYYRLLGVVIPDFIWINKPPTTDSLIGQALTGLDVQTIPPGIFGDAFLNFRYWGILVFIFYGILFSLIDSSKNYYFKICFFSLSFVMVFHFVRGSFVNVIFSMILMILGIILSKHLMKLKINAN
;
A
#
# COMPACT_ATOMS: atom_id res chain seq x y z
N MET A 1 21.36 -0.33 16.84
CA MET A 1 21.56 -1.79 16.86
C MET A 1 23.04 -2.00 16.96
N LYS A 2 23.51 -2.90 17.82
CA LYS A 2 24.95 -3.19 17.92
C LYS A 2 25.41 -3.91 16.64
N ALA A 3 26.69 -3.80 16.29
CA ALA A 3 27.23 -4.46 15.10
C ALA A 3 27.04 -5.98 15.12
N GLU A 4 27.23 -6.59 16.29
CA GLU A 4 27.01 -8.03 16.54
C GLU A 4 25.57 -8.47 16.26
N GLU A 5 24.58 -7.72 16.76
CA GLU A 5 23.16 -8.01 16.51
C GLU A 5 22.83 -7.94 15.03
N LYS A 6 23.37 -6.92 14.34
CA LYS A 6 23.19 -6.74 12.90
C LYS A 6 23.78 -7.91 12.11
N PHE A 7 24.98 -8.35 12.48
CA PHE A 7 25.66 -9.48 11.86
C PHE A 7 24.88 -10.78 12.05
N LEU A 8 24.40 -11.05 13.27
CA LEU A 8 23.56 -12.21 13.56
C LEU A 8 22.28 -12.23 12.70
N LEU A 9 21.59 -11.08 12.56
CA LEU A 9 20.39 -10.99 11.73
C LEU A 9 20.68 -11.25 10.24
N ILE A 10 21.83 -10.78 9.74
CA ILE A 10 22.27 -11.06 8.36
C ILE A 10 22.49 -12.56 8.19
N ILE A 11 23.19 -13.22 9.13
CA ILE A 11 23.39 -14.67 9.10
C ILE A 11 22.05 -15.42 9.10
N LEU A 12 21.10 -15.04 9.96
CA LEU A 12 19.79 -15.69 10.02
C LEU A 12 19.02 -15.57 8.69
N ASN A 13 19.02 -14.39 8.06
CA ASN A 13 18.39 -14.22 6.75
C ASN A 13 19.12 -15.01 5.65
N PHE A 14 20.46 -15.10 5.71
CA PHE A 14 21.23 -15.92 4.78
C PHE A 14 20.91 -17.42 4.93
N LEU A 15 20.81 -17.91 6.17
CA LEU A 15 20.41 -19.29 6.46
C LEU A 15 18.98 -19.57 5.97
N ALA A 16 18.06 -18.61 6.07
CA ALA A 16 16.72 -18.75 5.54
C ALA A 16 16.68 -18.85 4.00
N ILE A 17 17.49 -18.04 3.31
CA ILE A 17 17.69 -18.16 1.86
C ILE A 17 18.24 -19.54 1.53
N PHE A 18 19.32 -19.95 2.19
CA PHE A 18 19.98 -21.23 1.95
C PHE A 18 19.03 -22.41 2.19
N ALA A 19 18.26 -22.38 3.28
CA ALA A 19 17.23 -23.38 3.57
C ALA A 19 16.15 -23.40 2.48
N GLY A 20 15.60 -22.25 2.09
CA GLY A 20 14.59 -22.16 1.04
C GLY A 20 15.07 -22.64 -0.33
N LEU A 21 16.36 -22.51 -0.63
CA LEU A 21 16.96 -23.04 -1.85
C LEU A 21 17.22 -24.55 -1.77
N LEU A 22 17.65 -25.08 -0.60
CA LEU A 22 18.02 -26.48 -0.39
C LEU A 22 16.85 -27.44 -0.16
N THR A 23 15.69 -26.95 0.26
CA THR A 23 14.55 -27.80 0.69
C THR A 23 13.93 -28.67 -0.40
N VAL A 24 14.49 -28.66 -1.61
CA VAL A 24 14.12 -29.56 -2.69
C VAL A 24 15.04 -30.76 -2.81
N ASP A 25 16.26 -30.66 -2.28
CA ASP A 25 17.24 -31.73 -2.34
C ASP A 25 17.34 -32.51 -1.03
N ILE A 26 16.90 -31.93 0.10
CA ILE A 26 17.05 -32.51 1.42
C ILE A 26 15.68 -32.82 2.05
N ALA A 27 15.25 -34.08 1.88
CA ALA A 27 14.40 -34.87 2.77
C ALA A 27 13.16 -34.20 3.39
N GLY A 28 12.00 -34.38 2.75
CA GLY A 28 10.69 -34.55 3.43
C GLY A 28 10.14 -33.39 4.28
N LEU A 29 10.88 -32.29 4.43
CA LEU A 29 10.41 -31.10 5.12
C LEU A 29 9.34 -30.42 4.26
N SER A 30 8.13 -30.30 4.80
CA SER A 30 7.08 -29.58 4.09
C SER A 30 7.50 -28.11 3.95
N ILE A 31 7.34 -27.55 2.75
CA ILE A 31 7.63 -26.14 2.46
C ILE A 31 6.90 -25.18 3.42
N GLY A 32 5.79 -25.63 4.01
CA GLY A 32 5.07 -24.89 5.05
C GLY A 32 5.89 -24.59 6.31
N TYR A 33 6.77 -25.49 6.74
CA TYR A 33 7.65 -25.21 7.88
C TYR A 33 8.67 -24.12 7.58
N ILE A 34 9.13 -24.03 6.33
CA ILE A 34 10.05 -22.97 5.88
C ILE A 34 9.34 -21.62 5.88
N TYR A 35 8.08 -21.57 5.45
CA TYR A 35 7.25 -20.37 5.54
C TYR A 35 7.12 -19.89 6.98
N ILE A 36 6.80 -20.79 7.91
CA ILE A 36 6.72 -20.47 9.35
C ILE A 36 8.06 -19.94 9.86
N TYR A 37 9.16 -20.63 9.55
CA TYR A 37 10.50 -20.22 9.96
C TYR A 37 10.89 -18.85 9.37
N SER A 38 10.60 -18.62 8.09
CA SER A 38 10.78 -17.34 7.41
C SER A 38 9.99 -16.23 8.10
N ILE A 39 8.73 -16.46 8.45
CA ILE A 39 7.91 -15.50 9.22
C ILE A 39 8.57 -15.22 10.57
N LEU A 40 9.01 -16.23 11.30
CA LEU A 40 9.64 -16.06 12.61
C LEU A 40 10.92 -15.21 12.53
N ILE A 41 11.78 -15.45 11.53
CA ILE A 41 12.96 -14.62 11.28
C ILE A 41 12.55 -13.18 10.96
N ASN A 42 11.56 -12.99 10.09
CA ASN A 42 11.07 -11.67 9.73
C ASN A 42 10.49 -10.92 10.94
N LEU A 43 9.69 -11.58 11.77
CA LEU A 43 9.17 -11.05 13.03
C LEU A 43 10.29 -10.73 14.02
N PHE A 44 11.34 -11.55 14.08
CA PHE A 44 12.52 -11.28 14.91
C PHE A 44 13.32 -10.07 14.42
N CYS A 45 13.52 -9.94 13.10
CA CYS A 45 14.12 -8.76 12.49
C CYS A 45 13.28 -7.50 12.80
N LEU A 46 11.95 -7.59 12.65
CA LEU A 46 11.03 -6.54 13.03
C LEU A 46 11.19 -6.15 14.49
N TYR A 47 11.22 -7.12 15.41
CA TYR A 47 11.38 -6.87 16.84
C TYR A 47 12.68 -6.13 17.18
N LYS A 48 13.79 -6.47 16.52
CA LYS A 48 15.11 -5.85 16.77
C LYS A 48 15.27 -4.46 16.18
N ILE A 49 14.71 -4.24 14.99
CA ILE A 49 14.75 -2.97 14.27
C ILE A 49 13.62 -2.04 14.72
N TYR A 50 12.63 -2.60 15.40
CA TYR A 50 11.32 -2.04 15.70
C TYR A 50 11.29 -0.52 15.97
N ASN A 51 10.70 0.19 15.01
CA ASN A 51 10.20 1.53 15.20
C ASN A 51 9.00 1.74 14.26
N LEU A 52 7.85 2.15 14.83
CA LEU A 52 6.59 2.34 14.08
C LEU A 52 6.69 3.30 12.90
N THR A 53 7.74 4.12 12.85
CA THR A 53 7.97 5.12 11.82
C THR A 53 8.89 4.66 10.70
N GLU A 54 9.47 3.46 10.79
CA GLU A 54 10.37 2.94 9.75
C GLU A 54 9.58 2.32 8.61
N SER A 55 9.95 2.67 7.38
CA SER A 55 9.32 2.19 6.15
C SER A 55 9.48 0.68 6.01
N TYR A 56 10.60 0.15 6.52
CA TYR A 56 10.89 -1.28 6.63
C TYR A 56 9.77 -2.07 7.31
N LEU A 57 9.24 -1.57 8.44
CA LEU A 57 8.19 -2.26 9.19
C LEU A 57 6.94 -2.47 8.34
N TRP A 58 6.50 -1.41 7.67
CA TRP A 58 5.26 -1.42 6.88
C TRP A 58 5.41 -2.27 5.63
N PHE A 59 6.57 -2.18 4.97
CA PHE A 59 6.90 -3.06 3.86
C PHE A 59 6.79 -4.53 4.27
N LEU A 60 7.49 -4.92 5.34
CA LEU A 60 7.56 -6.31 5.75
C LEU A 60 6.21 -6.83 6.22
N LEU A 61 5.44 -6.05 6.99
CA LEU A 61 4.09 -6.44 7.41
C LEU A 61 3.14 -6.67 6.23
N SER A 62 3.12 -5.76 5.26
CA SER A 62 2.25 -5.91 4.08
C SER A 62 2.72 -7.03 3.16
N TYR A 63 4.03 -7.23 3.02
CA TYR A 63 4.59 -8.33 2.23
C TYR A 63 4.13 -9.68 2.79
N LEU A 64 4.27 -9.88 4.11
CA LEU A 64 3.80 -11.08 4.79
C LEU A 64 2.28 -11.24 4.65
N LEU A 65 1.51 -10.17 4.84
CA LEU A 65 0.05 -10.22 4.71
C LEU A 65 -0.41 -10.71 3.34
N LEU A 66 0.25 -10.26 2.26
CA LEU A 66 -0.26 -10.46 0.91
C LEU A 66 0.27 -11.72 0.22
N PHE A 67 1.48 -12.17 0.58
CA PHE A 67 2.13 -13.31 -0.08
C PHE A 67 2.22 -14.56 0.79
N TYR A 68 2.12 -14.44 2.12
CA TYR A 68 2.24 -15.59 3.03
C TYR A 68 0.88 -16.06 3.55
N VAL A 69 -0.15 -15.19 3.64
CA VAL A 69 -1.45 -15.56 4.22
C VAL A 69 -2.15 -16.66 3.43
N SER A 70 -2.25 -16.53 2.10
CA SER A 70 -2.75 -17.58 1.20
C SER A 70 -2.08 -18.92 1.45
N ARG A 71 -0.74 -18.95 1.51
CA ARG A 71 0.02 -20.18 1.70
C ARG A 71 -0.18 -20.79 3.08
N ILE A 72 -0.17 -19.96 4.13
CA ILE A 72 -0.48 -20.39 5.50
C ILE A 72 -1.86 -21.05 5.54
N PHE A 73 -2.88 -20.37 5.00
CA PHE A 73 -4.22 -20.92 4.99
C PHE A 73 -4.31 -22.21 4.19
N ASP A 74 -3.61 -22.30 3.04
CA ASP A 74 -3.57 -23.52 2.23
C ASP A 74 -2.93 -24.71 2.97
N ILE A 75 -1.89 -24.46 3.78
CA ILE A 75 -1.26 -25.49 4.62
C ILE A 75 -2.21 -26.00 5.72
N TYR A 76 -3.00 -25.11 6.34
CA TYR A 76 -3.85 -25.46 7.48
C TYR A 76 -5.25 -25.94 7.09
N LEU A 77 -5.81 -25.43 6.00
CA LEU A 77 -7.18 -25.71 5.56
C LEU A 77 -7.24 -26.59 4.30
N GLY A 78 -6.17 -26.61 3.49
CA GLY A 78 -6.12 -27.33 2.22
C GLY A 78 -6.97 -26.69 1.11
N GLY A 79 -6.55 -26.88 -0.14
CA GLY A 79 -7.40 -26.63 -1.31
C GLY A 79 -7.67 -25.16 -1.64
N ILE A 80 -6.82 -24.22 -1.19
CA ILE A 80 -6.94 -22.79 -1.50
C ILE A 80 -6.14 -22.45 -2.75
N ILE A 81 -4.98 -23.11 -2.93
CA ILE A 81 -4.12 -22.90 -4.08
C ILE A 81 -4.28 -24.09 -5.03
N SER A 82 -5.04 -23.90 -6.09
CA SER A 82 -5.22 -24.87 -7.18
C SER A 82 -4.28 -24.52 -8.33
N SER A 83 -3.00 -24.83 -8.20
CA SER A 83 -2.01 -24.65 -9.28
C SER A 83 -1.07 -25.86 -9.34
N ASP A 84 -0.32 -25.98 -10.44
CA ASP A 84 0.70 -27.02 -10.57
C ASP A 84 1.73 -26.88 -9.44
N LYS A 85 2.08 -28.02 -8.82
CA LYS A 85 3.07 -28.10 -7.75
C LYS A 85 4.39 -27.42 -8.14
N TYR A 86 4.80 -27.50 -9.40
CA TYR A 86 6.00 -26.84 -9.89
C TYR A 86 5.96 -25.31 -9.73
N TYR A 87 4.86 -24.65 -10.11
CA TYR A 87 4.75 -23.18 -9.97
C TYR A 87 4.56 -22.76 -8.52
N ILE A 88 3.87 -23.56 -7.71
CA ILE A 88 3.78 -23.35 -6.26
C ILE A 88 5.20 -23.38 -5.65
N ASP A 89 6.00 -24.37 -5.99
CA ASP A 89 7.37 -24.50 -5.49
C ASP A 89 8.27 -23.33 -5.94
N ILE A 90 8.17 -22.89 -7.20
CA ILE A 90 8.90 -21.71 -7.70
C ILE A 90 8.49 -20.45 -6.95
N TYR A 91 7.19 -20.21 -6.85
CA TYR A 91 6.64 -19.07 -6.14
C TYR A 91 7.13 -19.06 -4.69
N ASP A 92 7.07 -20.20 -4.01
CA ASP A 92 7.47 -20.35 -2.61
C ASP A 92 8.95 -20.01 -2.42
N ARG A 93 9.84 -20.59 -3.24
CA ARG A 93 11.28 -20.31 -3.19
C ARG A 93 11.57 -18.85 -3.47
N MET A 94 10.96 -18.29 -4.50
CA MET A 94 11.25 -16.92 -4.87
C MET A 94 10.74 -15.93 -3.83
N ASN A 95 9.55 -16.13 -3.23
CA ASN A 95 9.06 -15.23 -2.19
C ASN A 95 9.92 -15.26 -0.92
N ILE A 96 10.26 -16.46 -0.44
CA ILE A 96 11.16 -16.61 0.71
C ILE A 96 12.51 -15.94 0.41
N THR A 97 13.09 -16.21 -0.77
CA THR A 97 14.40 -15.65 -1.11
C THR A 97 14.35 -14.12 -1.24
N CYS A 98 13.33 -13.57 -1.93
CA CYS A 98 13.19 -12.13 -2.15
C CYS A 98 13.09 -11.34 -0.85
N ILE A 99 12.27 -11.78 0.12
CA ILE A 99 12.11 -11.04 1.38
C ILE A 99 13.38 -11.06 2.22
N HIS A 100 14.10 -12.19 2.24
CA HIS A 100 15.35 -12.30 2.98
C HIS A 100 16.51 -11.55 2.30
N VAL A 101 16.56 -11.52 0.96
CA VAL A 101 17.49 -10.66 0.22
C VAL A 101 17.23 -9.19 0.54
N PHE A 102 15.96 -8.76 0.48
CA PHE A 102 15.57 -7.41 0.88
C PHE A 102 16.07 -7.08 2.30
N ASN A 103 15.83 -7.97 3.27
CA ASN A 103 16.26 -7.76 4.65
C ASN A 103 17.78 -7.67 4.81
N ILE A 104 18.56 -8.52 4.13
CA ILE A 104 20.03 -8.49 4.19
C ILE A 104 20.54 -7.13 3.73
N PHE A 105 20.08 -6.66 2.56
CA PHE A 105 20.53 -5.39 2.02
C PHE A 105 20.00 -4.19 2.81
N TYR A 106 18.77 -4.26 3.32
CA TYR A 106 18.29 -3.28 4.28
C TYR A 106 19.23 -3.21 5.49
N LEU A 107 19.50 -4.36 6.13
CA LEU A 107 20.35 -4.44 7.32
C LEU A 107 21.74 -3.88 7.04
N ILE A 108 22.43 -4.32 5.97
CA ILE A 108 23.79 -3.88 5.61
C ILE A 108 23.88 -2.35 5.55
N PHE A 109 22.96 -1.70 4.85
CA PHE A 109 23.02 -0.26 4.65
C PHE A 109 22.38 0.53 5.79
N PHE A 110 21.54 -0.10 6.61
CA PHE A 110 20.78 0.60 7.64
C PHE A 110 21.72 1.14 8.72
N LYS A 111 21.58 2.45 8.97
CA LYS A 111 22.24 3.17 10.06
C LYS A 111 21.17 3.74 10.97
N LYS A 112 21.11 3.23 12.20
CA LYS A 112 20.12 3.67 13.20
C LYS A 112 20.34 5.15 13.49
N ASN A 113 19.37 5.98 13.13
CA ASN A 113 19.36 7.38 13.51
C ASN A 113 18.73 7.50 14.91
N THR A 114 19.50 7.93 15.91
CA THR A 114 19.07 7.99 17.32
C THR A 114 18.17 9.17 17.64
N ASP A 115 18.09 10.15 16.74
CA ASP A 115 17.41 11.40 17.02
C ASP A 115 15.89 11.25 16.90
N SER A 116 15.19 11.50 18.02
CA SER A 116 13.74 11.59 18.01
C SER A 116 13.32 12.87 17.31
N TYR A 117 12.92 12.77 16.06
CA TYR A 117 12.46 13.94 15.33
C TYR A 117 11.12 14.46 15.80
N LYS A 118 10.97 15.79 15.72
CA LYS A 118 9.72 16.54 15.90
C LYS A 118 9.54 17.43 14.67
N ILE A 119 8.31 17.49 14.17
CA ILE A 119 7.92 18.41 13.11
C ILE A 119 7.26 19.59 13.79
N GLU A 120 7.78 20.78 13.57
CA GLU A 120 7.22 21.99 14.15
C GLU A 120 6.46 22.77 13.08
N VAL A 121 5.20 23.08 13.36
CA VAL A 121 4.33 23.85 12.46
C VAL A 121 3.62 24.93 13.26
N SER A 122 3.57 26.17 12.77
CA SER A 122 2.80 27.20 13.47
C SER A 122 1.30 26.90 13.38
N PHE A 123 0.56 27.19 14.45
CA PHE A 123 -0.89 26.98 14.51
C PHE A 123 -1.62 27.68 13.38
N GLN A 124 -1.22 28.91 13.05
CA GLN A 124 -1.81 29.67 11.95
C GLN A 124 -1.57 28.98 10.61
N ARG A 125 -0.35 28.52 10.31
CA ARG A 125 -0.07 27.78 9.05
C ARG A 125 -0.86 26.50 8.98
N PHE A 126 -0.87 25.73 10.07
CA PHE A 126 -1.63 24.48 10.16
C PHE A 126 -3.13 24.71 9.91
N LYS A 127 -3.73 25.74 10.53
CA LYS A 127 -5.15 26.10 10.32
C LYS A 127 -5.44 26.46 8.87
N HIS A 128 -4.63 27.32 8.25
CA HIS A 128 -4.81 27.70 6.84
C HIS A 128 -4.70 26.51 5.91
N THR A 129 -3.67 25.67 6.09
CA THR A 129 -3.50 24.44 5.31
C THR A 129 -4.73 23.54 5.47
N ASN A 130 -5.19 23.29 6.69
CA ASN A 130 -6.36 22.44 6.91
C ASN A 130 -7.63 22.99 6.24
N ILE A 131 -7.84 24.32 6.25
CA ILE A 131 -8.98 24.96 5.57
C ILE A 131 -8.89 24.79 4.05
N VAL A 132 -7.73 25.03 3.46
CA VAL A 132 -7.54 24.86 2.00
C VAL A 132 -7.81 23.42 1.58
N PHE A 133 -7.27 22.44 2.32
CA PHE A 133 -7.50 21.03 2.04
C PHE A 133 -8.95 20.59 2.29
N PHE A 134 -9.63 21.17 3.28
CA PHE A 134 -11.07 20.95 3.51
C PHE A 134 -11.90 21.46 2.33
N LEU A 135 -11.68 22.71 1.90
CA LEU A 135 -12.40 23.29 0.76
C LEU A 135 -12.13 22.50 -0.53
N GLY A 136 -10.90 22.08 -0.75
CA GLY A 136 -10.53 21.21 -1.87
C GLY A 136 -11.22 19.84 -1.82
N CYS A 137 -11.30 19.22 -0.64
CA CYS A 137 -11.99 17.93 -0.44
C CYS A 137 -13.51 18.06 -0.69
N MET A 138 -14.12 19.15 -0.21
CA MET A 138 -15.53 19.43 -0.46
C MET A 138 -15.79 19.69 -1.95
N PHE A 139 -14.95 20.51 -2.57
CA PHE A 139 -15.03 20.78 -4.01
C PHE A 139 -14.87 19.49 -4.81
N SER A 140 -13.89 18.64 -4.49
CA SER A 140 -13.67 17.38 -5.20
C SER A 140 -14.84 16.43 -5.02
N ALA A 141 -15.38 16.29 -3.81
CA ALA A 141 -16.53 15.43 -3.53
C ALA A 141 -17.80 15.90 -4.29
N ILE A 142 -18.09 17.21 -4.28
CA ILE A 142 -19.23 17.79 -5.01
C ILE A 142 -19.04 17.66 -6.51
N PHE A 143 -17.86 18.05 -7.03
CA PHE A 143 -17.55 17.96 -8.45
C PHE A 143 -17.66 16.52 -8.94
N MET A 144 -17.17 15.58 -8.13
CA MET A 144 -17.28 14.16 -8.41
C MET A 144 -18.72 13.68 -8.42
N PHE A 145 -19.50 14.01 -7.39
CA PHE A 145 -20.93 13.68 -7.32
C PHE A 145 -21.70 14.18 -8.53
N VAL A 146 -21.51 15.44 -8.92
CA VAL A 146 -22.12 16.03 -10.13
C VAL A 146 -21.63 15.32 -11.38
N SER A 147 -20.32 15.05 -11.49
CA SER A 147 -19.73 14.46 -12.69
C SER A 147 -20.27 13.07 -13.01
N VAL A 148 -20.70 12.30 -12.01
CA VAL A 148 -21.28 10.97 -12.20
C VAL A 148 -22.80 10.94 -12.28
N GLY A 149 -23.47 12.10 -12.28
CA GLY A 149 -24.92 12.21 -12.41
C GLY A 149 -25.68 12.35 -11.07
N GLY A 150 -24.97 12.61 -9.97
CA GLY A 150 -25.56 12.81 -8.65
C GLY A 150 -26.31 11.56 -8.15
N PHE A 151 -27.53 11.74 -7.65
CA PHE A 151 -28.36 10.63 -7.18
C PHE A 151 -28.81 9.68 -8.29
N SER A 152 -28.79 10.10 -9.57
CA SER A 152 -29.12 9.21 -10.69
C SER A 152 -28.08 8.10 -10.89
N ALA A 153 -26.84 8.30 -10.41
CA ALA A 153 -25.76 7.33 -10.48
C ALA A 153 -26.04 6.02 -9.71
N ILE A 154 -27.00 6.05 -8.77
CA ILE A 154 -27.40 4.89 -7.96
C ILE A 154 -27.87 3.74 -8.85
N GLY A 155 -28.53 4.05 -9.98
CA GLY A 155 -29.05 3.07 -10.93
C GLY A 155 -28.07 2.65 -12.04
N SER A 156 -26.88 3.24 -12.13
CA SER A 156 -25.93 3.01 -13.24
C SER A 156 -25.09 1.74 -13.09
N SER A 157 -24.69 1.12 -14.19
CA SER A 157 -23.89 -0.12 -14.18
C SER A 157 -22.39 0.16 -13.93
N ARG A 158 -21.63 -0.87 -13.53
CA ARG A 158 -20.17 -0.78 -13.26
C ARG A 158 -19.34 -0.47 -14.51
N VAL A 159 -19.83 -0.84 -15.68
CA VAL A 159 -19.14 -0.67 -16.96
C VAL A 159 -19.08 0.81 -17.35
N ASP A 160 -20.12 1.57 -17.01
CA ASP A 160 -20.24 3.01 -17.30
C ASP A 160 -19.24 3.89 -16.53
N LEU A 161 -18.67 3.36 -15.43
CA LEU A 161 -17.72 4.03 -14.54
C LEU A 161 -16.25 3.63 -14.78
N LYS A 162 -15.95 2.71 -15.71
CA LYS A 162 -14.57 2.39 -16.13
C LYS A 162 -14.13 3.15 -17.38
N TYR A 163 -15.06 3.53 -18.27
CA TYR A 163 -14.80 4.41 -19.43
C TYR A 163 -14.73 5.90 -19.07
N VAL A 164 -14.28 6.18 -17.85
CA VAL A 164 -14.31 7.51 -17.28
C VAL A 164 -13.20 8.32 -17.92
N ASN A 165 -13.56 9.12 -18.93
CA ASN A 165 -12.67 10.07 -19.58
C ASN A 165 -12.98 11.51 -19.12
N GLY A 166 -12.00 12.41 -19.27
CA GLY A 166 -12.19 13.84 -19.02
C GLY A 166 -12.31 14.22 -17.54
N THR A 167 -13.33 15.03 -17.22
CA THR A 167 -13.49 15.74 -15.93
C THR A 167 -13.62 14.82 -14.72
N LYS A 168 -14.19 13.63 -14.90
CA LYS A 168 -14.37 12.62 -13.85
C LYS A 168 -13.04 12.03 -13.34
N ILE A 169 -12.04 11.82 -14.21
CA ILE A 169 -10.69 11.41 -13.80
C ILE A 169 -10.07 12.50 -12.92
N ILE A 170 -10.19 13.75 -13.36
CA ILE A 170 -9.66 14.91 -12.62
C ILE A 170 -10.30 14.97 -11.23
N ALA A 171 -11.63 14.80 -11.13
CA ALA A 171 -12.34 14.74 -9.87
C ALA A 171 -11.77 13.64 -8.94
N LEU A 172 -11.52 12.45 -9.47
CA LEU A 172 -10.95 11.33 -8.72
C LEU A 172 -9.56 11.65 -8.16
N TRP A 173 -8.67 12.22 -8.99
CA TRP A 173 -7.33 12.61 -8.57
C TRP A 173 -7.35 13.73 -7.54
N LEU A 174 -8.24 14.72 -7.68
CA LEU A 174 -8.44 15.76 -6.67
C LEU A 174 -8.88 15.15 -5.34
N SER A 175 -9.79 14.18 -5.36
CA SER A 175 -10.23 13.48 -4.15
C SER A 175 -9.09 12.71 -3.49
N TYR A 176 -8.25 12.00 -4.26
CA TYR A 176 -7.04 11.36 -3.74
C TYR A 176 -6.07 12.37 -3.11
N PHE A 177 -5.85 13.51 -3.77
CA PHE A 177 -4.94 14.54 -3.29
C PHE A 177 -5.44 15.22 -2.00
N PHE A 178 -6.74 15.54 -1.94
CA PHE A 178 -7.34 16.22 -0.81
C PHE A 178 -7.68 15.30 0.37
N ALA A 179 -7.56 13.98 0.24
CA ALA A 179 -7.71 13.01 1.33
C ALA A 179 -6.78 13.28 2.53
N ILE A 180 -5.67 14.01 2.34
CA ILE A 180 -4.80 14.45 3.43
C ILE A 180 -5.51 15.36 4.44
N HIS A 181 -6.65 15.97 4.07
CA HIS A 181 -7.52 16.67 5.01
C HIS A 181 -7.86 15.79 6.22
N PHE A 182 -8.21 14.52 6.02
CA PHE A 182 -8.56 13.58 7.09
C PHE A 182 -7.41 13.34 8.08
N PHE A 183 -6.16 13.41 7.60
CA PHE A 183 -4.98 13.38 8.45
C PHE A 183 -4.86 14.68 9.28
N LEU A 184 -4.96 15.84 8.63
CA LEU A 184 -4.81 17.15 9.26
C LEU A 184 -5.90 17.44 10.30
N ILE A 185 -7.16 17.19 9.98
CA ILE A 185 -8.26 17.40 10.92
C ILE A 185 -8.18 16.47 12.13
N THR A 186 -7.73 15.22 11.94
CA THR A 186 -7.49 14.29 13.05
C THR A 186 -6.40 14.81 14.00
N LEU A 187 -5.30 15.35 13.45
CA LEU A 187 -4.27 16.01 14.25
C LEU A 187 -4.82 17.24 15.00
N TYR A 188 -5.65 18.04 14.34
CA TYR A 188 -6.28 19.22 14.92
C TYR A 188 -7.16 18.86 16.12
N ILE A 189 -8.09 17.93 15.94
CA ILE A 189 -9.06 17.53 16.96
C ILE A 189 -8.33 16.91 18.16
N LYS A 190 -7.39 15.99 17.92
CA LYS A 190 -6.63 15.31 18.98
C LYS A 190 -5.83 16.29 19.86
N LYS A 191 -5.23 17.33 19.27
CA LYS A 191 -4.43 18.32 20.01
C LYS A 191 -5.28 19.34 20.77
N ASN A 192 -6.48 19.64 20.27
CA ASN A 192 -7.31 20.67 20.86
C ASN A 192 -8.19 20.22 22.04
N ARG A 193 -8.18 18.94 22.43
CA ARG A 193 -9.01 18.38 23.52
C ARG A 193 -10.50 18.75 23.47
N TYR A 194 -11.01 19.20 22.32
CA TYR A 194 -12.41 19.61 22.22
C TYR A 194 -13.36 18.41 22.30
N ASN A 195 -14.58 18.70 22.75
CA ASN A 195 -15.66 17.79 23.12
C ASN A 195 -15.91 16.64 22.13
N PHE A 196 -16.36 15.51 22.69
CA PHE A 196 -16.93 14.35 21.99
C PHE A 196 -17.82 14.73 20.78
N LEU A 197 -18.56 15.83 20.86
CA LEU A 197 -19.40 16.36 19.77
C LEU A 197 -18.63 16.71 18.49
N ILE A 198 -17.39 17.23 18.58
CA ILE A 198 -16.58 17.54 17.39
C ILE A 198 -16.08 16.25 16.74
N TRP A 199 -15.74 15.23 17.54
CA TRP A 199 -15.44 13.90 17.01
C TRP A 199 -16.66 13.27 16.34
N LEU A 200 -17.84 13.40 16.95
CA LEU A 200 -19.08 12.89 16.38
C LEU A 200 -19.42 13.58 15.05
N ALA A 201 -19.31 14.90 14.98
CA ALA A 201 -19.51 15.67 13.75
C ALA A 201 -18.50 15.27 12.66
N PHE A 202 -17.24 15.05 13.04
CA PHE A 202 -16.21 14.58 12.11
C PHE A 202 -16.51 13.17 11.58
N ILE A 203 -16.96 12.25 12.43
CA ILE A 203 -17.39 10.91 12.02
C ILE A 203 -18.54 11.01 11.02
N PHE A 204 -19.55 11.82 11.31
CA PHE A 204 -20.68 12.02 10.41
C PHE A 204 -20.25 12.59 9.05
N TYR A 205 -19.33 13.56 9.07
CA TYR A 205 -18.72 14.12 7.86
C TYR A 205 -17.98 13.07 7.02
N VAL A 206 -17.13 12.24 7.64
CA VAL A 206 -16.42 11.15 6.95
C VAL A 206 -17.42 10.19 6.31
N VAL A 207 -18.41 9.74 7.08
CA VAL A 207 -19.44 8.81 6.63
C VAL A 207 -20.23 9.38 5.45
N ALA A 208 -20.62 10.66 5.50
CA ALA A 208 -21.36 11.29 4.41
C ALA A 208 -20.54 11.38 3.11
N ILE A 209 -19.27 11.78 3.19
CA ILE A 209 -18.38 11.83 2.03
C ILE A 209 -18.13 10.43 1.48
N ASP A 210 -17.87 9.46 2.34
CA ASP A 210 -17.61 8.09 1.92
C ASP A 210 -18.84 7.40 1.35
N PHE A 211 -20.03 7.73 1.85
CA PHE A 211 -21.29 7.30 1.26
C PHE A 211 -21.42 7.79 -0.18
N ILE A 212 -21.07 9.05 -0.46
CA ILE A 212 -21.03 9.59 -1.82
C ILE A 212 -20.06 8.77 -2.68
N TYR A 213 -18.85 8.48 -2.20
CA TYR A 213 -17.87 7.71 -2.99
C TYR A 213 -18.27 6.24 -3.20
N MET A 214 -18.82 5.60 -2.17
CA MET A 214 -19.26 4.21 -2.23
C MET A 214 -20.46 4.03 -3.15
N ILE A 215 -21.41 4.97 -3.14
CA ILE A 215 -22.63 4.85 -3.93
C ILE A 215 -22.44 5.40 -5.35
N ALA A 216 -21.91 6.63 -5.46
CA ALA A 216 -21.87 7.32 -6.75
C ALA A 216 -20.78 6.78 -7.68
N LEU A 217 -19.65 6.33 -7.13
CA LEU A 217 -18.54 5.77 -7.93
C LEU A 217 -18.41 4.27 -7.83
N ARG A 218 -19.14 3.66 -6.90
CA ARG A 218 -18.87 2.28 -6.49
C ARG A 218 -17.37 2.12 -6.17
N ASN A 219 -16.74 3.09 -5.49
CA ASN A 219 -15.30 3.08 -5.24
C ASN A 219 -14.99 2.89 -3.75
N ARG A 220 -14.49 1.71 -3.39
CA ARG A 220 -14.09 1.34 -2.02
C ARG A 220 -12.74 1.95 -1.59
N THR A 221 -11.91 2.35 -2.55
CA THR A 221 -10.53 2.77 -2.28
C THR A 221 -10.49 4.09 -1.53
N MET A 222 -11.41 5.01 -1.82
CA MET A 222 -11.50 6.31 -1.14
C MET A 222 -11.86 6.17 0.33
N PHE A 223 -12.85 5.32 0.64
CA PHE A 223 -13.21 4.96 2.01
C PHE A 223 -11.98 4.46 2.77
N LEU A 224 -11.28 3.45 2.24
CA LEU A 224 -10.09 2.91 2.90
C LEU A 224 -8.98 3.96 3.08
N LEU A 225 -8.79 4.83 2.09
CA LEU A 225 -7.80 5.89 2.15
C LEU A 225 -8.08 6.89 3.27
N HIS A 226 -9.34 7.32 3.45
CA HIS A 226 -9.69 8.26 4.53
C HIS A 226 -9.44 7.65 5.91
N PHE A 227 -9.89 6.42 6.13
CA PHE A 227 -9.65 5.71 7.39
C PHE A 227 -8.15 5.51 7.66
N LEU A 228 -7.39 5.15 6.62
CA LEU A 228 -5.95 5.03 6.70
C LEU A 228 -5.27 6.36 7.09
N MET A 229 -5.71 7.48 6.51
CA MET A 229 -5.21 8.82 6.86
C MET A 229 -5.50 9.18 8.32
N ILE A 230 -6.67 8.80 8.85
CA ILE A 230 -7.03 8.97 10.26
C ILE A 230 -6.10 8.12 11.14
N ILE A 231 -5.92 6.83 10.82
CA ILE A 231 -5.02 5.94 11.59
C ILE A 231 -3.59 6.49 11.58
N PHE A 232 -3.08 6.94 10.42
CA PHE A 232 -1.76 7.54 10.36
C PHE A 232 -1.65 8.82 11.17
N ALA A 233 -2.64 9.70 11.14
CA ALA A 233 -2.64 10.87 12.01
C ALA A 233 -2.56 10.50 13.48
N LEU A 234 -3.28 9.45 13.91
CA LEU A 234 -3.22 8.96 15.28
C LEU A 234 -1.83 8.42 15.66
N VAL A 235 -1.18 7.65 14.78
CA VAL A 235 0.17 7.10 14.98
C VAL A 235 1.22 8.21 15.03
N PHE A 236 1.14 9.18 14.11
CA PHE A 236 2.14 10.23 13.95
C PHE A 236 1.90 11.46 14.81
N SER A 237 0.74 11.58 15.48
CA SER A 237 0.41 12.78 16.26
C SER A 237 1.45 13.17 17.31
N SER A 238 2.16 12.19 17.89
CA SER A 238 3.21 12.41 18.89
C SER A 238 4.47 13.08 18.32
N LYS A 239 4.61 13.10 16.99
CA LYS A 239 5.76 13.68 16.26
C LYS A 239 5.47 15.09 15.76
N PHE A 240 4.21 15.52 15.71
CA PHE A 240 3.83 16.87 15.28
C PHE A 240 3.73 17.78 16.51
N TYR A 241 4.44 18.90 16.50
CA TYR A 241 4.36 19.98 17.48
C TYR A 241 3.74 21.20 16.81
N ILE A 242 2.66 21.73 17.38
CA ILE A 242 1.94 22.87 16.78
C ILE A 242 2.09 24.06 17.71
N TYR A 243 3.01 24.96 17.38
CA TYR A 243 3.35 26.09 18.25
C TYR A 243 2.46 27.32 17.96
N GLY A 244 2.26 28.17 18.97
CA GLY A 244 1.44 29.39 18.84
C GLY A 244 0.00 29.28 19.35
N LYS A 245 -0.37 28.14 19.97
CA LYS A 245 -1.49 28.07 20.92
C LYS A 245 -0.89 28.17 22.33
N GLU A 246 -1.56 28.84 23.27
CA GLU A 246 -1.07 29.09 24.64
C GLU A 246 -0.29 27.89 25.22
N LYS A 247 0.84 28.19 25.89
CA LYS A 247 1.92 27.30 26.37
C LYS A 247 1.52 26.00 27.11
N LYS A 248 0.25 25.75 27.38
CA LYS A 248 -0.27 24.58 28.11
C LYS A 248 -0.94 23.58 27.17
N SER A 249 -0.18 22.74 26.46
CA SER A 249 -0.57 21.35 26.12
C SER A 249 0.26 20.81 24.95
N ASP A 250 1.54 20.49 25.17
CA ASP A 250 2.23 19.60 24.21
C ASP A 250 3.29 18.67 24.83
N LYS A 251 3.39 18.58 26.16
CA LYS A 251 4.41 17.72 26.78
C LYS A 251 4.05 16.23 26.85
N ASN A 252 2.79 15.81 26.75
CA ASN A 252 2.39 14.42 27.00
C ASN A 252 1.40 13.83 25.96
N ILE A 253 1.67 13.95 24.66
CA ILE A 253 0.97 13.08 23.69
C ILE A 253 1.52 11.66 23.86
N LYS A 254 0.78 10.82 24.62
CA LYS A 254 1.15 9.41 24.85
C LYS A 254 1.27 8.69 23.50
N LYS A 255 2.38 7.97 23.30
CA LYS A 255 2.54 7.05 22.17
C LYS A 255 1.41 6.03 22.18
N ILE A 256 0.80 5.78 21.03
CA ILE A 256 -0.16 4.67 20.89
C ILE A 256 0.62 3.37 20.99
N LYS A 257 0.14 2.43 21.82
CA LYS A 257 0.71 1.09 21.92
C LYS A 257 0.50 0.34 20.60
N ILE A 258 1.47 -0.42 20.14
CA ILE A 258 1.39 -1.18 18.88
C ILE A 258 0.17 -2.07 18.79
N PHE A 259 -0.21 -2.72 19.88
CA PHE A 259 -1.39 -3.59 19.91
C PHE A 259 -2.67 -2.84 19.50
N LYS A 260 -2.81 -1.57 19.89
CA LYS A 260 -3.94 -0.73 19.47
C LYS A 260 -3.87 -0.35 17.98
N ILE A 261 -2.67 -0.20 17.43
CA ILE A 261 -2.48 0.08 16.01
C ILE A 261 -2.87 -1.16 15.22
N LEU A 262 -2.32 -2.33 15.58
CA LEU A 262 -2.64 -3.61 14.96
C LEU A 262 -4.15 -3.88 15.00
N SER A 263 -4.81 -3.67 16.15
CA SER A 263 -6.26 -3.85 16.24
C SER A 263 -7.04 -2.91 15.31
N LEU A 264 -6.64 -1.64 15.18
CA LEU A 264 -7.27 -0.69 14.27
C LEU A 264 -7.11 -1.12 12.81
N PHE A 265 -5.91 -1.59 12.41
CA PHE A 265 -5.68 -2.12 11.07
C PHE A 265 -6.47 -3.40 10.79
N SER A 266 -6.58 -4.31 11.78
CA SER A 266 -7.41 -5.51 11.64
C SER A 266 -8.88 -5.17 11.45
N ILE A 267 -9.43 -4.23 12.22
CA ILE A 267 -10.81 -3.74 12.06
C ILE A 267 -10.99 -3.11 10.68
N LEU A 268 -10.07 -2.25 10.24
CA LEU A 268 -10.12 -1.64 8.92
C LEU A 268 -10.09 -2.70 7.80
N GLY A 269 -9.26 -3.73 7.94
CA GLY A 269 -9.21 -4.86 7.02
C GLY A 269 -10.54 -5.59 6.93
N MET A 270 -11.17 -5.90 8.07
CA MET A 270 -12.50 -6.53 8.09
C MET A 270 -13.57 -5.66 7.43
N ILE A 271 -13.56 -4.34 7.68
CA ILE A 271 -14.49 -3.41 7.03
C ILE A 271 -14.23 -3.35 5.51
N ALA A 272 -12.97 -3.38 5.08
CA ALA A 272 -12.60 -3.40 3.66
C ALA A 272 -13.18 -4.61 2.92
N ILE A 273 -13.07 -5.79 3.56
CA ILE A 273 -13.60 -7.06 3.06
C ILE A 273 -15.11 -6.99 3.02
N TYR A 274 -15.74 -6.62 4.14
CA TYR A 274 -17.19 -6.48 4.20
C TYR A 274 -17.70 -5.50 3.13
N ALA A 275 -17.11 -4.32 2.99
CA ALA A 275 -17.50 -3.32 1.99
C ALA A 275 -17.37 -3.85 0.55
N ARG A 276 -16.41 -4.75 0.26
CA ARG A 276 -16.32 -5.43 -1.03
C ARG A 276 -17.53 -6.32 -1.28
N PHE A 277 -17.84 -7.20 -0.34
CA PHE A 277 -18.92 -8.18 -0.52
C PHE A 277 -20.28 -7.52 -0.43
N ALA A 278 -20.49 -6.61 0.52
CA ALA A 278 -21.67 -5.77 0.59
C ALA A 278 -21.88 -5.03 -0.74
N ARG A 279 -20.81 -4.51 -1.36
CA ARG A 279 -20.92 -3.93 -2.70
C ARG A 279 -21.40 -4.96 -3.74
N GLY A 280 -20.73 -6.11 -3.84
CA GLY A 280 -21.08 -7.14 -4.83
C GLY A 280 -22.52 -7.63 -4.66
N VAL A 281 -22.90 -7.96 -3.43
CA VAL A 281 -24.20 -8.52 -3.06
C VAL A 281 -25.32 -7.49 -3.15
N TYR A 282 -25.15 -6.26 -2.66
CA TYR A 282 -26.24 -5.27 -2.63
C TYR A 282 -26.34 -4.40 -3.89
N PHE A 283 -25.27 -4.26 -4.68
CA PHE A 283 -25.25 -3.33 -5.83
C PHE A 283 -25.01 -4.01 -7.19
N GLU A 284 -24.53 -5.26 -7.22
CA GLU A 284 -24.20 -5.96 -8.48
C GLU A 284 -25.08 -7.21 -8.71
N THR A 285 -25.60 -7.85 -7.66
CA THR A 285 -26.58 -8.95 -7.75
C THR A 285 -27.90 -8.56 -7.08
N ALA A 286 -29.05 -8.81 -7.72
CA ALA A 286 -30.37 -8.54 -7.13
C ALA A 286 -30.79 -9.60 -6.08
N ASP A 287 -30.00 -10.66 -5.91
CA ASP A 287 -30.31 -11.77 -5.03
C ASP A 287 -29.66 -11.60 -3.65
N LYS A 288 -30.44 -11.91 -2.61
CA LYS A 288 -29.99 -11.98 -1.21
C LYS A 288 -29.07 -13.18 -1.02
N ILE A 289 -27.79 -13.02 -1.34
CA ILE A 289 -26.80 -14.03 -0.97
C ILE A 289 -26.39 -13.75 0.48
N GLU A 290 -26.92 -14.56 1.41
CA GLU A 290 -26.44 -14.62 2.79
C GLU A 290 -25.06 -15.31 2.82
N ILE A 291 -24.01 -14.55 2.49
CA ILE A 291 -22.62 -15.04 2.57
C ILE A 291 -22.15 -14.86 4.02
N SER A 292 -21.65 -15.92 4.66
CA SER A 292 -21.08 -15.81 6.01
C SER A 292 -19.74 -15.04 5.97
N MET A 293 -19.32 -14.44 7.09
CA MET A 293 -18.01 -13.74 7.16
C MET A 293 -16.83 -14.69 6.84
N VAL A 294 -16.96 -15.98 7.16
CA VAL A 294 -15.95 -16.99 6.85
C VAL A 294 -15.85 -17.20 5.34
N ASP A 295 -16.98 -17.33 4.66
CA ASP A 295 -17.01 -17.48 3.19
C ASP A 295 -16.49 -16.23 2.48
N MET A 296 -16.82 -15.04 3.00
CA MET A 296 -16.23 -13.78 2.51
C MET A 296 -14.71 -13.77 2.63
N LEU A 297 -14.17 -14.20 3.77
CA LEU A 297 -12.73 -14.30 3.99
C LEU A 297 -12.08 -15.30 3.03
N MET A 298 -12.66 -16.49 2.89
CA MET A 298 -12.16 -17.53 1.98
C MET A 298 -12.17 -17.05 0.53
N LEU A 299 -13.27 -16.46 0.06
CA LEU A 299 -13.37 -15.88 -1.27
C LEU A 299 -12.38 -14.73 -1.48
N SER A 300 -12.15 -13.88 -0.47
CA SER A 300 -11.14 -12.81 -0.56
C SER A 300 -9.70 -13.35 -0.59
N ILE A 301 -9.42 -14.50 0.00
CA ILE A 301 -8.12 -15.16 -0.14
C ILE A 301 -8.00 -15.77 -1.53
N GLN A 302 -8.97 -16.58 -1.96
CA GLN A 302 -8.97 -17.26 -3.26
C GLN A 302 -8.94 -16.27 -4.43
N SER A 303 -9.69 -15.18 -4.36
CA SER A 303 -9.75 -14.14 -5.39
C SER A 303 -8.65 -13.08 -5.30
N GLY A 304 -7.65 -13.26 -4.43
CA GLY A 304 -6.45 -12.42 -4.42
C GLY A 304 -6.61 -11.04 -3.76
N ASP A 305 -7.47 -10.86 -2.75
CA ASP A 305 -7.47 -9.63 -1.96
C ASP A 305 -6.57 -9.67 -0.74
N ILE A 306 -6.61 -10.78 -0.03
CA ILE A 306 -5.83 -11.02 1.20
C ILE A 306 -4.76 -12.10 0.94
N GLY A 307 -4.78 -12.72 -0.25
CA GLY A 307 -3.82 -13.75 -0.65
C GLY A 307 -3.54 -13.66 -2.15
N TYR A 308 -2.70 -12.70 -2.55
CA TYR A 308 -2.45 -12.40 -3.97
C TYR A 308 -1.76 -13.54 -4.74
N THR A 309 -1.25 -14.53 -4.01
CA THR A 309 -0.56 -15.72 -4.52
C THR A 309 -1.31 -16.45 -5.62
N THR A 310 -2.62 -16.69 -5.48
CA THR A 310 -3.40 -17.46 -6.46
C THR A 310 -3.38 -16.76 -7.82
N THR A 311 -3.72 -15.48 -7.84
CA THR A 311 -3.67 -14.66 -9.05
C THR A 311 -2.26 -14.60 -9.65
N VAL A 312 -1.22 -14.46 -8.84
CA VAL A 312 0.16 -14.45 -9.36
C VAL A 312 0.54 -15.80 -9.95
N LEU A 313 0.14 -16.92 -9.33
CA LEU A 313 0.39 -18.26 -9.85
C LEU A 313 -0.31 -18.49 -11.18
N ASP A 314 -1.56 -18.07 -11.32
CA ASP A 314 -2.32 -18.16 -12.58
C ASP A 314 -1.61 -17.39 -13.70
N VAL A 315 -1.12 -16.18 -13.39
CA VAL A 315 -0.34 -15.36 -14.30
C VAL A 315 0.96 -16.06 -14.71
N LEU A 316 1.71 -16.59 -13.73
CA LEU A 316 2.97 -17.28 -13.99
C LEU A 316 2.77 -18.53 -14.85
N TYR A 317 1.78 -19.35 -14.51
CA TYR A 317 1.40 -20.54 -15.27
C TYR A 317 1.05 -20.19 -16.71
N TYR A 318 0.15 -19.23 -16.91
CA TYR A 318 -0.29 -18.83 -18.24
C TYR A 318 0.87 -18.31 -19.09
N MET A 319 1.68 -17.41 -18.53
CA MET A 319 2.77 -16.78 -19.27
C MET A 319 3.87 -17.79 -19.61
N ASP A 320 4.20 -18.71 -18.70
CA ASP A 320 5.22 -19.72 -18.95
C ASP A 320 4.76 -20.78 -19.96
N SER A 321 3.53 -21.29 -19.82
CA SER A 321 2.95 -22.24 -20.78
C SER A 321 2.83 -21.70 -22.21
N ASN A 322 2.70 -20.37 -22.35
CA ASN A 322 2.67 -19.69 -23.65
C ASN A 322 4.03 -19.10 -24.07
N ASN A 323 5.12 -19.38 -23.33
CA ASN A 323 6.46 -18.83 -23.57
C ASN A 323 6.51 -17.29 -23.68
N ILE A 324 5.65 -16.58 -22.95
CA ILE A 324 5.58 -15.13 -22.98
C ILE A 324 6.59 -14.55 -21.98
N LEU A 325 7.56 -13.79 -22.50
CA LEU A 325 8.54 -13.06 -21.71
C LEU A 325 8.49 -11.57 -22.06
N LEU A 326 8.39 -10.71 -21.05
CA LEU A 326 8.24 -9.27 -21.24
C LEU A 326 9.57 -8.56 -21.54
N ASN A 327 10.71 -9.23 -21.35
CA ASN A 327 12.04 -8.73 -21.74
C ASN A 327 12.34 -7.29 -21.25
N GLY A 328 11.95 -6.97 -20.03
CA GLY A 328 12.17 -5.63 -19.45
C GLY A 328 11.14 -4.58 -19.88
N GLN A 329 10.04 -4.95 -20.55
CA GLN A 329 8.99 -4.03 -21.00
C GLN A 329 8.40 -3.17 -19.92
N SER A 330 8.14 -3.73 -18.74
CA SER A 330 7.67 -2.91 -17.61
C SER A 330 8.74 -1.92 -17.14
N TYR A 331 10.03 -2.22 -17.34
CA TYR A 331 11.14 -1.40 -16.89
C TYR A 331 11.46 -0.26 -17.87
N TYR A 332 11.58 -0.53 -19.18
CA TYR A 332 11.85 0.54 -20.14
C TYR A 332 10.63 1.44 -20.39
N ARG A 333 9.40 0.90 -20.23
CA ARG A 333 8.18 1.71 -20.35
C ARG A 333 8.17 2.88 -19.36
N LEU A 334 8.81 2.73 -18.20
CA LEU A 334 8.99 3.80 -17.23
C LEU A 334 9.46 5.11 -17.90
N LEU A 335 10.38 5.01 -18.84
CA LEU A 335 10.99 6.15 -19.52
C LEU A 335 9.97 6.97 -20.33
N GLY A 336 8.86 6.37 -20.74
CA GLY A 336 7.81 7.04 -21.51
C GLY A 336 6.46 7.12 -20.82
N VAL A 337 6.39 6.92 -19.50
CA VAL A 337 5.13 6.98 -18.74
C VAL A 337 4.50 8.38 -18.77
N VAL A 338 5.33 9.43 -18.85
CA VAL A 338 4.90 10.85 -18.86
C VAL A 338 4.47 11.33 -20.24
N ILE A 339 4.79 10.58 -21.30
CA ILE A 339 4.39 10.91 -22.66
C ILE A 339 2.92 10.50 -22.79
N PRO A 340 1.96 11.35 -23.14
CA PRO A 340 0.57 10.95 -23.34
C PRO A 340 0.39 9.97 -24.52
N ASP A 341 -0.63 9.12 -24.48
CA ASP A 341 -0.91 8.13 -25.55
C ASP A 341 -1.18 8.80 -26.91
N PHE A 342 -1.74 10.02 -26.94
CA PHE A 342 -1.94 10.76 -28.19
C PHE A 342 -0.62 11.22 -28.85
N ILE A 343 0.47 11.34 -28.07
CA ILE A 343 1.81 11.67 -28.60
C ILE A 343 2.53 10.38 -29.01
N TRP A 344 2.38 9.30 -28.24
CA TRP A 344 2.95 8.00 -28.53
C TRP A 344 1.86 6.98 -28.80
N ILE A 345 1.31 7.02 -30.02
CA ILE A 345 0.16 6.20 -30.44
C ILE A 345 0.43 4.69 -30.23
N ASN A 346 1.65 4.25 -30.47
CA ASN A 346 2.08 2.85 -30.31
C ASN A 346 2.75 2.60 -28.94
N LYS A 347 2.34 3.30 -27.87
CA LYS A 347 2.91 3.08 -26.54
C LYS A 347 2.58 1.66 -26.06
N PRO A 348 3.58 0.91 -25.56
CA PRO A 348 3.33 -0.42 -25.03
C PRO A 348 2.26 -0.41 -23.92
N PRO A 349 1.28 -1.33 -23.93
CA PRO A 349 0.26 -1.48 -22.89
C PRO A 349 0.89 -1.84 -21.53
N THR A 350 0.12 -1.67 -20.43
CA THR A 350 0.70 -1.89 -19.08
C THR A 350 0.80 -3.38 -18.90
N THR A 351 1.79 -3.82 -18.12
CA THR A 351 1.89 -5.24 -17.78
C THR A 351 0.58 -5.76 -17.18
N ASP A 352 -0.05 -4.96 -16.32
CA ASP A 352 -1.34 -5.29 -15.73
C ASP A 352 -2.47 -5.45 -16.78
N SER A 353 -2.46 -4.63 -17.84
CA SER A 353 -3.44 -4.68 -18.94
C SER A 353 -3.15 -5.80 -19.91
N LEU A 354 -1.87 -6.03 -20.26
CA LEU A 354 -1.44 -7.16 -21.08
C LEU A 354 -1.87 -8.48 -20.46
N ILE A 355 -1.60 -8.64 -19.16
CA ILE A 355 -1.97 -9.86 -18.42
C ILE A 355 -3.48 -9.97 -18.28
N GLY A 356 -4.18 -8.86 -18.01
CA GLY A 356 -5.64 -8.87 -17.95
C GLY A 356 -6.28 -9.32 -19.25
N GLN A 357 -5.82 -8.77 -20.38
CA GLN A 357 -6.24 -9.18 -21.71
C GLN A 357 -5.89 -10.65 -21.99
N ALA A 358 -4.69 -11.09 -21.61
CA ALA A 358 -4.24 -12.45 -21.85
C ALA A 358 -5.04 -13.50 -21.08
N LEU A 359 -5.39 -13.22 -19.81
CA LEU A 359 -6.12 -14.16 -18.96
C LEU A 359 -7.63 -14.14 -19.16
N THR A 360 -8.22 -13.03 -19.57
CA THR A 360 -9.70 -12.92 -19.66
C THR A 360 -10.23 -12.59 -21.04
N GLY A 361 -9.36 -12.27 -22.00
CA GLY A 361 -9.75 -11.81 -23.33
C GLY A 361 -10.40 -10.42 -23.34
N LEU A 362 -10.44 -9.72 -22.19
CA LEU A 362 -11.08 -8.40 -22.06
C LEU A 362 -10.02 -7.30 -21.96
N ASP A 363 -10.02 -6.38 -22.93
CA ASP A 363 -9.10 -5.24 -23.00
C ASP A 363 -9.20 -4.29 -21.79
N VAL A 364 -10.34 -4.29 -21.09
CA VAL A 364 -10.64 -3.40 -19.96
C VAL A 364 -10.32 -4.02 -18.59
N GLN A 365 -9.79 -5.23 -18.57
CA GLN A 365 -9.38 -5.89 -17.35
C GLN A 365 -7.89 -5.66 -17.09
N THR A 366 -7.56 -5.33 -15.85
CA THR A 366 -6.19 -5.24 -15.39
C THR A 366 -6.00 -6.29 -14.30
N ILE A 367 -5.03 -7.17 -14.51
CA ILE A 367 -4.63 -8.18 -13.54
C ILE A 367 -3.16 -7.91 -13.24
N PRO A 368 -2.85 -7.28 -12.11
CA PRO A 368 -1.47 -7.03 -11.78
C PRO A 368 -0.70 -8.35 -11.59
N PRO A 369 0.56 -8.46 -12.04
CA PRO A 369 1.39 -9.60 -11.65
C PRO A 369 1.95 -9.45 -10.23
N GLY A 370 1.76 -8.27 -9.59
CA GLY A 370 2.53 -7.86 -8.42
C GLY A 370 4.01 -7.64 -8.77
N ILE A 371 4.81 -7.06 -7.88
CA ILE A 371 6.24 -6.82 -8.22
C ILE A 371 7.01 -8.11 -8.45
N PHE A 372 6.65 -9.17 -7.74
CA PHE A 372 7.29 -10.47 -7.85
C PHE A 372 6.98 -11.09 -9.21
N GLY A 373 5.70 -11.19 -9.58
CA GLY A 373 5.31 -11.68 -10.89
C GLY A 373 5.91 -10.79 -11.98
N ASP A 374 5.89 -9.47 -11.84
CA ASP A 374 6.46 -8.56 -12.84
C ASP A 374 7.97 -8.80 -13.02
N ALA A 375 8.72 -8.92 -11.92
CA ALA A 375 10.15 -9.20 -11.98
C ALA A 375 10.44 -10.56 -12.64
N PHE A 376 9.64 -11.59 -12.34
CA PHE A 376 9.79 -12.90 -12.98
C PHE A 376 9.41 -12.88 -14.46
N LEU A 377 8.33 -12.21 -14.84
CA LEU A 377 7.89 -12.11 -16.24
C LEU A 377 8.86 -11.31 -17.12
N ASN A 378 9.67 -10.43 -16.52
CA ASN A 378 10.68 -9.67 -17.25
C ASN A 378 12.06 -10.36 -17.25
N PHE A 379 12.46 -10.96 -16.13
CA PHE A 379 13.84 -11.42 -15.91
C PHE A 379 13.97 -12.84 -15.33
N ARG A 380 12.87 -13.58 -15.22
CA ARG A 380 12.82 -14.90 -14.57
C ARG A 380 13.45 -14.84 -13.17
N TYR A 381 14.31 -15.81 -12.82
CA TYR A 381 14.98 -15.88 -11.52
C TYR A 381 15.89 -14.67 -11.22
N TRP A 382 16.38 -13.97 -12.25
CA TRP A 382 17.19 -12.75 -12.08
C TRP A 382 16.39 -11.57 -11.53
N GLY A 383 15.05 -11.65 -11.53
CA GLY A 383 14.17 -10.66 -10.92
C GLY A 383 14.47 -10.39 -9.44
N ILE A 384 15.14 -11.32 -8.75
CA ILE A 384 15.57 -11.13 -7.35
C ILE A 384 16.48 -9.93 -7.14
N LEU A 385 17.25 -9.53 -8.17
CA LEU A 385 18.13 -8.36 -8.12
C LEU A 385 17.36 -7.07 -7.85
N VAL A 386 16.08 -7.00 -8.20
CA VAL A 386 15.21 -5.85 -7.92
C VAL A 386 15.03 -5.64 -6.41
N PHE A 387 14.97 -6.72 -5.63
CA PHE A 387 14.81 -6.63 -4.17
C PHE A 387 16.08 -6.15 -3.45
N ILE A 388 17.26 -6.35 -4.05
CA ILE A 388 18.52 -5.75 -3.60
C ILE A 388 18.40 -4.22 -3.64
N PHE A 389 17.98 -3.69 -4.79
CA PHE A 389 17.80 -2.25 -4.99
C PHE A 389 16.85 -1.65 -3.95
N TYR A 390 15.73 -2.32 -3.66
CA TYR A 390 14.77 -1.84 -2.66
C TYR A 390 15.26 -1.93 -1.23
N GLY A 391 15.98 -3.00 -0.85
CA GLY A 391 16.60 -3.11 0.47
C GLY A 391 17.53 -1.92 0.73
N ILE A 392 18.35 -1.57 -0.26
CA ILE A 392 19.23 -0.39 -0.21
C ILE A 392 18.40 0.89 -0.09
N LEU A 393 17.41 1.09 -0.96
CA LEU A 393 16.61 2.31 -1.00
C LEU A 393 15.87 2.59 0.32
N PHE A 394 15.16 1.59 0.85
CA PHE A 394 14.41 1.72 2.11
C PHE A 394 15.35 2.02 3.28
N SER A 395 16.53 1.41 3.30
CA SER A 395 17.57 1.74 4.27
C SER A 395 18.05 3.19 4.16
N LEU A 396 18.28 3.70 2.95
CA LEU A 396 18.68 5.10 2.73
C LEU A 396 17.59 6.08 3.20
N ILE A 397 16.33 5.75 2.97
CA ILE A 397 15.19 6.54 3.45
C ILE A 397 15.11 6.52 4.97
N ASP A 398 15.12 5.34 5.58
CA ASP A 398 14.98 5.17 7.03
C ASP A 398 16.21 5.70 7.79
N SER A 399 17.38 5.80 7.15
CA SER A 399 18.57 6.45 7.71
C SER A 399 18.64 7.96 7.48
N SER A 400 17.84 8.53 6.55
CA SER A 400 17.86 9.96 6.21
C SER A 400 17.65 10.87 7.42
N LYS A 401 18.43 11.96 7.52
CA LYS A 401 18.20 13.02 8.53
C LYS A 401 17.03 13.94 8.15
N ASN A 402 16.56 13.87 6.90
CA ASN A 402 15.47 14.73 6.43
C ASN A 402 14.11 14.14 6.84
N TYR A 403 13.59 14.60 7.97
CA TYR A 403 12.34 14.07 8.52
C TYR A 403 11.11 14.37 7.67
N TYR A 404 11.10 15.50 6.94
CA TYR A 404 10.04 15.78 5.97
C TYR A 404 10.05 14.74 4.85
N PHE A 405 11.23 14.42 4.30
CA PHE A 405 11.38 13.39 3.28
C PHE A 405 10.92 12.02 3.78
N LYS A 406 11.31 11.63 5.00
CA LYS A 406 10.85 10.40 5.65
C LYS A 406 9.34 10.34 5.79
N ILE A 407 8.71 11.43 6.18
CA ILE A 407 7.25 11.45 6.40
C ILE A 407 6.49 11.48 5.10
N CYS A 408 6.99 12.17 4.06
CA CYS A 408 6.43 12.08 2.72
C CYS A 408 6.53 10.65 2.18
N PHE A 409 7.71 10.02 2.32
CA PHE A 409 7.88 8.60 1.97
C PHE A 409 6.94 7.72 2.79
N PHE A 410 6.81 7.99 4.08
CA PHE A 410 5.94 7.27 5.00
C PHE A 410 4.45 7.41 4.65
N SER A 411 3.96 8.62 4.40
CA SER A 411 2.55 8.88 4.05
C SER A 411 2.16 8.16 2.75
N LEU A 412 3.14 7.92 1.90
CA LEU A 412 2.99 7.15 0.68
C LEU A 412 3.44 5.71 0.86
N SER A 413 4.06 5.32 1.98
CA SER A 413 4.63 3.99 2.14
C SER A 413 3.54 2.94 2.13
N PHE A 414 2.36 3.19 2.69
CA PHE A 414 1.24 2.26 2.56
C PHE A 414 0.76 2.13 1.11
N VAL A 415 0.65 3.24 0.38
CA VAL A 415 0.22 3.26 -1.03
C VAL A 415 1.29 2.61 -1.92
N MET A 416 2.54 2.96 -1.71
CA MET A 416 3.69 2.39 -2.39
C MET A 416 3.79 0.92 -2.07
N VAL A 417 3.71 0.49 -0.80
CA VAL A 417 3.74 -0.92 -0.40
C VAL A 417 2.53 -1.67 -0.96
N PHE A 418 1.35 -1.06 -1.01
CA PHE A 418 0.19 -1.65 -1.66
C PHE A 418 0.41 -1.81 -3.18
N HIS A 419 0.96 -0.80 -3.86
CA HIS A 419 1.36 -0.90 -5.28
C HIS A 419 2.59 -1.78 -5.50
N PHE A 420 3.44 -1.92 -4.49
CA PHE A 420 4.60 -2.78 -4.50
C PHE A 420 4.16 -4.23 -4.51
N VAL A 421 3.16 -4.53 -3.69
CA VAL A 421 2.72 -5.90 -3.55
C VAL A 421 1.64 -6.26 -4.58
N ARG A 422 0.70 -5.35 -4.88
CA ARG A 422 -0.41 -5.58 -5.82
C ARG A 422 -0.27 -4.90 -7.17
N GLY A 423 0.80 -4.18 -7.48
CA GLY A 423 0.95 -3.47 -8.75
C GLY A 423 2.17 -3.94 -9.54
N SER A 424 2.21 -3.60 -10.83
CA SER A 424 3.44 -3.67 -11.62
C SER A 424 4.48 -2.65 -11.15
N PHE A 425 5.75 -2.90 -11.48
CA PHE A 425 6.89 -2.08 -11.09
C PHE A 425 6.77 -0.60 -11.51
N VAL A 426 6.19 -0.35 -12.69
CA VAL A 426 5.94 1.00 -13.23
C VAL A 426 5.18 1.87 -12.23
N ASN A 427 4.16 1.33 -11.58
CA ASN A 427 3.33 2.06 -10.63
C ASN A 427 4.12 2.49 -9.38
N VAL A 428 5.03 1.61 -8.92
CA VAL A 428 5.89 1.87 -7.76
C VAL A 428 6.84 3.04 -8.05
N ILE A 429 7.56 3.00 -9.18
CA ILE A 429 8.50 4.09 -9.49
C ILE A 429 7.77 5.39 -9.79
N PHE A 430 6.65 5.36 -10.52
CA PHE A 430 5.91 6.59 -10.77
C PHE A 430 5.46 7.26 -9.47
N SER A 431 5.02 6.46 -8.50
CA SER A 431 4.71 6.93 -7.14
C SER A 431 5.93 7.58 -6.46
N MET A 432 7.13 7.00 -6.63
CA MET A 432 8.38 7.57 -6.11
C MET A 432 8.79 8.87 -6.80
N ILE A 433 8.61 9.00 -8.11
CA ILE A 433 8.91 10.22 -8.87
C ILE A 433 8.00 11.36 -8.42
N LEU A 434 6.68 11.13 -8.38
CA LEU A 434 5.70 12.12 -7.92
C LEU A 434 6.01 12.59 -6.49
N MET A 435 6.46 11.67 -5.63
CA MET A 435 6.91 11.99 -4.28
C MET A 435 8.12 12.94 -4.27
N ILE A 436 9.16 12.65 -5.06
CA ILE A 436 10.35 13.50 -5.14
C ILE A 436 9.96 14.91 -5.60
N LEU A 437 9.11 15.01 -6.62
CA LEU A 437 8.58 16.29 -7.12
C LEU A 437 7.79 17.04 -6.05
N GLY A 438 6.89 16.37 -5.34
CA GLY A 438 6.13 16.96 -4.23
C GLY A 438 7.02 17.48 -3.11
N ILE A 439 8.10 16.77 -2.78
CA ILE A 439 9.08 17.19 -1.76
C ILE A 439 9.88 18.42 -2.23
N ILE A 440 10.31 18.44 -3.49
CA ILE A 440 11.01 19.59 -4.08
C ILE A 440 10.09 20.82 -4.06
N LEU A 441 8.85 20.68 -4.54
CA LEU A 441 7.86 21.76 -4.56
C LEU A 441 7.57 22.27 -3.14
N SER A 442 7.34 21.37 -2.19
CA SER A 442 7.09 21.73 -0.79
C SER A 442 8.26 22.50 -0.18
N LYS A 443 9.50 22.06 -0.41
CA LYS A 443 10.70 22.77 0.03
C LYS A 443 10.84 24.14 -0.63
N HIS A 444 10.54 24.25 -1.91
CA HIS A 444 10.60 25.51 -2.65
C HIS A 444 9.58 26.51 -2.09
N LEU A 445 8.33 26.08 -1.88
CA LEU A 445 7.27 26.89 -1.25
C LEU A 445 7.63 27.30 0.19
N MET A 446 8.30 26.43 0.94
CA MET A 446 8.80 26.77 2.29
C MET A 446 9.94 27.78 2.28
N LYS A 447 10.83 27.73 1.27
CA LYS A 447 11.97 28.67 1.13
C LYS A 447 11.55 30.04 0.62
N LEU A 448 10.65 30.11 -0.37
CA LEU A 448 10.19 31.38 -0.95
C LEU A 448 9.56 32.33 0.08
N LYS A 449 9.06 31.80 1.20
CA LYS A 449 8.47 32.60 2.27
C LYS A 449 9.45 33.06 3.35
N ILE A 450 10.69 32.55 3.35
CA ILE A 450 11.76 33.04 4.22
C ILE A 450 12.41 34.30 3.63
N ASN A 451 12.38 34.45 2.30
CA ASN A 451 12.95 35.60 1.60
C ASN A 451 11.92 36.73 1.30
N ALA A 452 10.65 36.52 1.64
CA ALA A 452 9.56 37.50 1.43
C ALA A 452 9.12 38.20 2.73
N ASN A 453 9.83 37.92 3.82
CA ASN A 453 9.81 38.64 5.09
C ASN A 453 11.22 39.17 5.35
#